data_AF-A0A530M1S9-F1
#
_entry.id   AF-A0A530M1S9-F1
#
_cell.length_a   1.000
_cell.length_b   1.000
_cell.length_c   1.000
_cell.angle_alpha   90.00
_cell.angle_beta   90.00
_cell.angle_gamma   90.00
#
_symmetry.space_group_name_H-M   'P 1'
#
loop_
_entity.id
_entity.type
_entity.pdbx_description
1 polymer ?
#
loop_
_entity_poly.entity_id
_entity_poly.type
_entity_poly.pdbx_seq_one_letter_code
_entity_poly.pdbx_strand_id
1 'polypeptide(L)' 'FAPSANAGHAMFDLNRYTVDQLTKAGVSAEGLGRCTYAEEELFYSYRRSTHRNEPDYGRQVSAIVLETD' A
#
# COMPACT_ATOMS: atom_id res chain seq x y z
N PHE A 1 15.84 -0.02 0.70
CA PHE A 1 15.28 -1.16 -0.05
C PHE A 1 15.81 -2.45 0.55
N ALA A 2 15.01 -3.51 0.54
CA ALA A 2 15.47 -4.85 0.90
C ALA A 2 15.79 -5.67 -0.37
N PRO A 3 16.61 -6.74 -0.27
CA PRO A 3 16.87 -7.63 -1.41
C PRO A 3 15.59 -8.24 -1.98
N SER A 4 15.49 -8.37 -3.30
CA SER A 4 14.42 -9.12 -3.98
C SER A 4 14.91 -10.52 -4.36
N ALA A 5 13.98 -11.47 -4.49
CA ALA A 5 14.26 -12.78 -5.05
C ALA A 5 14.64 -12.72 -6.55
N ASN A 6 14.18 -11.69 -7.26
CA ASN A 6 14.50 -11.49 -8.67
C ASN A 6 15.78 -10.67 -8.82
N ALA A 7 16.78 -11.22 -9.52
CA ALA A 7 18.03 -10.52 -9.78
C ALA A 7 17.77 -9.17 -10.46
N GLY A 8 18.53 -8.14 -10.07
CA GLY A 8 18.36 -6.77 -10.56
C GLY A 8 17.13 -6.03 -10.03
N HIS A 9 16.33 -6.65 -9.15
CA HIS A 9 15.18 -6.02 -8.52
C HIS A 9 15.41 -5.78 -7.02
N ALA A 10 14.64 -4.86 -6.45
CA ALA A 10 14.68 -4.53 -5.03
C ALA A 10 13.27 -4.44 -4.44
N MET A 11 13.14 -4.77 -3.16
CA MET A 11 11.89 -4.67 -2.41
C MET A 11 11.77 -3.27 -1.80
N PHE A 12 10.69 -2.58 -2.15
CA PHE A 12 10.38 -1.23 -1.69
C PHE A 12 9.31 -1.25 -0.60
N ASP A 13 9.59 -0.57 0.51
CA ASP A 13 8.61 -0.34 1.57
C ASP A 13 7.91 1.00 1.33
N LEU A 14 6.79 0.93 0.60
CA LEU A 14 5.99 2.10 0.24
C LEU A 14 5.34 2.77 1.46
N ASN A 15 4.89 1.97 2.43
CA ASN A 15 4.21 2.47 3.62
C ASN A 15 5.17 3.31 4.47
N ARG A 16 6.34 2.75 4.79
CA ARG A 16 7.36 3.47 5.55
C ARG A 16 7.87 4.70 4.79
N TYR A 17 8.10 4.59 3.49
CA TYR A 17 8.51 5.74 2.69
C TYR A 17 7.51 6.90 2.79
N THR A 18 6.20 6.61 2.70
CA THR A 18 5.15 7.63 2.79
C THR A 18 5.15 8.32 4.16
N VAL A 19 5.22 7.54 5.25
CA VAL A 19 5.31 8.10 6.62
C VAL A 19 6.57 8.95 6.78
N ASP A 20 7.73 8.46 6.32
CA ASP A 20 8.99 9.20 6.38
C ASP A 20 8.91 10.55 5.63
N GLN A 21 8.22 10.60 4.49
CA GLN A 21 7.99 11.86 3.76
C GLN A 21 7.12 12.84 4.54
N LEU A 22 6.02 12.36 5.13
CA LEU A 22 5.13 13.19 5.96
C LEU A 22 5.85 13.73 7.19
N THR A 23 6.61 12.90 7.89
CA THR A 23 7.42 13.33 9.05
C THR A 23 8.45 14.38 8.65
N LYS A 24 9.12 14.23 7.51
CA LYS A 24 10.06 15.25 6.98
C LYS A 24 9.38 16.58 6.65
N ALA A 25 8.10 16.54 6.27
CA ALA A 25 7.29 17.72 6.05
C ALA A 25 6.75 18.36 7.36
N GLY A 26 7.10 17.82 8.52
CA GLY A 26 6.64 18.31 9.82
C GLY A 26 5.27 17.78 10.25
N VAL A 27 4.73 16.77 9.56
CA VAL A 27 3.43 16.16 9.87
C VAL A 27 3.62 14.96 10.80
N SER A 28 2.86 14.92 11.90
CA SER A 28 2.74 13.70 12.72
C SER A 28 1.92 12.67 11.97
N ALA A 29 2.52 11.52 11.64
CA ALA A 29 1.90 10.52 10.80
C ALA A 29 2.17 9.10 11.30
N GLU A 30 1.19 8.23 11.11
CA GLU A 30 1.28 6.78 11.32
C GLU A 30 0.56 6.05 10.19
N GLY A 31 0.86 4.77 10.02
CA GLY A 31 0.23 3.92 9.00
C GLY A 31 -0.39 2.69 9.63
N LEU A 32 -1.44 2.15 9.00
CA LEU A 32 -2.17 0.97 9.50
C LEU A 32 -1.33 -0.31 9.57
N GLY A 33 -0.16 -0.36 8.90
CA GLY A 33 0.70 -1.54 8.86
C GLY A 33 0.10 -2.75 8.12
N ARG A 34 -0.91 -2.52 7.26
CA ARG A 34 -1.65 -3.56 6.54
C ARG A 34 -1.09 -3.77 5.13
N CYS A 35 -1.20 -4.99 4.61
CA CYS A 35 -0.67 -5.36 3.30
C CYS A 35 -1.78 -5.84 2.37
N THR A 36 -2.10 -5.05 1.34
CA THR A 36 -3.17 -5.40 0.39
C THR A 36 -2.88 -6.70 -0.37
N TYR A 37 -1.59 -7.01 -0.63
CA TYR A 37 -1.20 -8.24 -1.30
C TYR A 37 -1.41 -9.48 -0.41
N ALA A 38 -1.02 -9.40 0.87
CA ALA A 38 -1.04 -10.54 1.80
C ALA A 38 -2.43 -10.82 2.39
N GLU A 39 -3.24 -9.79 2.61
CA GLU A 39 -4.53 -9.89 3.29
C GLU A 39 -5.69 -9.92 2.28
N GLU A 40 -5.75 -11.01 1.50
CA GLU A 40 -6.69 -11.15 0.37
C GLU A 40 -8.18 -11.05 0.76
N GLU A 41 -8.56 -11.58 1.92
CA GLU A 41 -9.95 -11.55 2.42
C GLU A 41 -10.48 -10.14 2.69
N LEU A 42 -9.58 -9.15 2.82
CA LEU A 42 -9.90 -7.80 3.24
C LEU A 42 -9.63 -6.77 2.14
N PHE A 43 -8.72 -7.06 1.21
CA PHE A 43 -8.30 -6.11 0.19
C PHE A 43 -8.13 -6.74 -1.19
N TYR A 44 -8.68 -6.10 -2.22
CA TYR A 44 -8.17 -6.14 -3.59
C TYR A 44 -6.69 -5.72 -3.67
N SER A 45 -5.94 -6.32 -4.60
CA SER A 45 -4.53 -6.01 -4.83
C SER A 45 -4.16 -6.16 -6.31
N TYR A 46 -3.71 -5.07 -6.92
CA TYR A 46 -3.23 -5.07 -8.31
C TYR A 46 -2.07 -6.06 -8.53
N ARG A 47 -1.09 -6.08 -7.61
CA ARG A 47 0.08 -6.96 -7.73
C ARG A 47 -0.31 -8.44 -7.65
N ARG A 48 -1.28 -8.79 -6.79
CA ARG A 48 -1.80 -10.17 -6.68
C ARG A 48 -2.53 -10.57 -7.95
N SER A 49 -3.42 -9.72 -8.44
CA SER A 49 -4.14 -9.91 -9.71
C SER A 49 -3.17 -10.12 -10.88
N THR A 50 -2.11 -9.31 -10.98
CA THR A 50 -1.06 -9.47 -12.01
C THR A 50 -0.34 -10.82 -11.88
N HIS A 51 0.05 -11.23 -10.67
CA HIS A 51 0.70 -12.54 -10.47
C HIS A 51 -0.21 -13.73 -10.79
N ARG A 52 -1.53 -13.54 -10.69
CA ARG A 52 -2.53 -14.57 -11.01
C ARG A 52 -3.09 -14.48 -12.44
N ASN A 53 -2.65 -13.49 -13.24
CA ASN A 53 -3.19 -13.22 -14.58
C ASN A 53 -4.72 -13.02 -14.60
N GLU A 54 -5.25 -12.38 -13.56
CA GLU A 54 -6.67 -12.02 -13.53
C GLU A 54 -6.93 -10.86 -14.50
N PRO A 55 -8.06 -10.86 -15.24
CA PRO A 55 -8.32 -9.87 -16.29
C PRO A 55 -8.60 -8.46 -15.74
N ASP A 56 -9.05 -8.36 -14.49
CA ASP A 56 -9.31 -7.12 -13.77
C ASP A 56 -9.25 -7.35 -12.25
N TYR A 57 -9.34 -6.28 -11.47
CA TYR A 57 -9.38 -6.33 -10.01
C TYR A 57 -10.23 -5.17 -9.45
N GLY A 58 -10.87 -5.39 -8.30
CA GLY A 58 -11.60 -4.34 -7.60
C GLY A 58 -10.69 -3.24 -7.06
N ARG A 59 -11.28 -2.10 -6.66
CA ARG A 59 -10.54 -0.95 -6.11
C ARG A 59 -11.20 -0.47 -4.83
N GLN A 60 -10.40 -0.19 -3.80
CA GLN A 60 -10.87 0.51 -2.62
C GLN A 60 -10.79 2.02 -2.80
N VAL A 61 -11.51 2.73 -1.94
CA VAL A 61 -11.39 4.17 -1.73
C VAL A 61 -11.09 4.43 -0.26
N SER A 62 -10.20 5.39 0.01
CA SER A 62 -10.05 6.01 1.33
C SER A 62 -10.71 7.38 1.27
N ALA A 63 -11.64 7.66 2.18
CA ALA A 63 -12.39 8.91 2.20
C ALA A 63 -12.40 9.49 3.61
N ILE A 64 -12.42 10.82 3.68
CA ILE A 64 -12.54 11.58 4.92
C ILE A 64 -13.41 12.81 4.65
N VAL A 65 -14.29 13.14 5.59
CA VAL A 65 -15.19 14.29 5.52
C VAL A 65 -15.36 14.89 6.91
N LEU A 66 -15.61 16.19 6.97
CA LEU A 66 -16.13 16.85 8.17
C LEU A 66 -17.66 16.86 8.06
N GLU A 67 -18.33 16.19 8.99
CA GLU A 67 -19.78 16.22 9.07
C GLU A 67 -20.24 17.52 9.73
N THR A 68 -21.31 18.11 9.21
CA THR A 68 -22.05 19.19 9.87
C THR A 68 -23.29 18.60 10.51
N ASP A 69 -23.63 19.05 11.71
CA ASP A 69 -24.91 18.76 12.36
C ASP A 69 -26.11 19.26 11.53
#